data_AF-A6R933-F1
#
_entry.id   AF-A6R933-F1
#
_cell.length_a   1.000
_cell.length_b   1.000
_cell.length_c   1.000
_cell.angle_alpha   90.00
_cell.angle_beta   90.00
_cell.angle_gamma   90.00
#
_symmetry.space_group_name_H-M   'P 1'
#
loop_
_entity.id
_entity.type
_entity.pdbx_description
1 polymer ?
#
loop_
_entity_poly.entity_id
_entity_poly.type
_entity_poly.pdbx_seq_one_letter_code
_entity_poly.pdbx_strand_id
1 'polypeptide(L)'
;MREKYESEKQRSKDIQDAKIKLDLLKVKRDEATRSGDTQTASDLIYYAIPDVEKRIEQLEAERARVDAELSIQPGGGGETLLADAVGPEQINEIVARWTGIPVTKLRTTEKDRLLQMESHLSKIVVGQKEAVQSVSNAIRLQRSGLSNPNSPPSFLFCGPSGTDGQGRIVDAKNCIVVMTSNLGAEFLQRSTIANGQIDSTTKELVMGTLRNYFLPEFLNRISSIVIFNTLTRREIRKIVDLRLEEIQQRLEQNDRSVTIECTDEAKDYLGNAGYSPLYGARPLSRLIEKEVLNRLAVLILKGAIKDGETARVVMEYGRITVLPNHGTESEDEEMVGDDALEEMEEDLGEDDLYE
;
A
#
# COMPACT_ATOMS: atom_id res chain seq x y z
N MET A 1 41.64 -13.54 -15.11
CA MET A 1 40.37 -12.81 -14.80
C MET A 1 40.27 -11.52 -15.62
N ARG A 2 41.25 -10.61 -15.54
CA ARG A 2 41.24 -9.34 -16.29
C ARG A 2 41.23 -9.48 -17.82
N GLU A 3 42.07 -10.36 -18.38
CA GLU A 3 42.10 -10.62 -19.83
C GLU A 3 40.77 -11.20 -20.36
N LYS A 4 40.14 -12.11 -19.59
CA LYS A 4 38.82 -12.67 -19.93
C LYS A 4 37.76 -11.56 -19.96
N TYR A 5 37.73 -10.69 -18.96
CA TYR A 5 36.83 -9.55 -18.89
C TYR A 5 37.01 -8.54 -20.04
N GLU A 6 38.26 -8.19 -20.37
CA GLU A 6 38.56 -7.29 -21.49
C GLU A 6 38.13 -7.90 -22.83
N SER A 7 38.33 -9.22 -23.02
CA SER A 7 37.88 -9.93 -24.22
C SER A 7 36.35 -9.98 -24.36
N GLU A 8 35.63 -10.11 -23.25
CA GLU A 8 34.16 -10.17 -23.22
C GLU A 8 33.56 -8.81 -23.51
N LYS A 9 34.11 -7.75 -22.89
CA LYS A 9 33.73 -6.36 -23.16
C LYS A 9 33.97 -5.97 -24.61
N GLN A 10 35.12 -6.36 -25.18
CA GLN A 10 35.44 -6.06 -26.57
C GLN A 10 34.44 -6.74 -27.54
N ARG A 11 34.09 -8.01 -27.28
CA ARG A 11 33.08 -8.74 -28.08
C ARG A 11 31.71 -8.09 -28.02
N SER A 12 31.26 -7.67 -26.84
CA SER A 12 29.96 -6.96 -26.71
C SER A 12 29.98 -5.63 -27.47
N LYS A 13 31.09 -4.88 -27.39
CA LYS A 13 31.28 -3.63 -28.13
C LYS A 13 31.27 -3.86 -29.65
N ASP A 14 31.94 -4.88 -30.16
CA ASP A 14 31.97 -5.19 -31.59
C ASP A 14 30.57 -5.56 -32.14
N ILE A 15 29.78 -6.30 -31.36
CA ILE A 15 28.37 -6.60 -31.68
C ILE A 15 27.54 -5.31 -31.67
N GLN A 16 27.72 -4.45 -30.67
CA GLN A 16 27.01 -3.17 -30.56
C GLN A 16 27.32 -2.26 -31.76
N ASP A 17 28.59 -2.09 -32.10
CA ASP A 17 29.03 -1.25 -33.22
C ASP A 17 28.49 -1.80 -34.56
N ALA A 18 28.45 -3.12 -34.73
CA ALA A 18 27.84 -3.76 -35.90
C ALA A 18 26.31 -3.52 -35.98
N LYS A 19 25.59 -3.58 -34.85
CA LYS A 19 24.15 -3.26 -34.78
C LYS A 19 23.87 -1.79 -35.10
N ILE A 20 24.66 -0.87 -34.56
CA ILE A 20 24.56 0.57 -34.88
C ILE A 20 24.78 0.78 -36.39
N LYS A 21 25.78 0.12 -36.98
CA LYS A 21 26.04 0.19 -38.42
C LYS A 21 24.88 -0.36 -39.25
N LEU A 22 24.26 -1.46 -38.82
CA LEU A 22 23.08 -2.03 -39.47
C LEU A 22 21.90 -1.04 -39.47
N ASP A 23 21.63 -0.40 -38.33
CA ASP A 23 20.55 0.58 -38.23
C ASP A 23 20.79 1.80 -39.12
N LEU A 24 22.04 2.29 -39.17
CA LEU A 24 22.41 3.37 -40.10
C LEU A 24 22.21 2.98 -41.58
N LEU A 25 22.54 1.75 -41.96
CA LEU A 25 22.32 1.25 -43.32
C LEU A 25 20.83 1.09 -43.64
N LYS A 26 20.01 0.68 -42.67
CA LYS A 26 18.54 0.61 -42.81
C LYS A 26 17.92 1.99 -43.01
N VAL A 27 18.36 2.99 -42.23
CA VAL A 27 17.92 4.39 -42.41
C VAL A 27 18.30 4.91 -43.79
N LYS A 28 19.54 4.68 -44.24
CA LYS A 28 20.00 5.09 -45.59
C LYS A 28 19.23 4.39 -46.71
N ARG A 29 18.90 3.11 -46.54
CA ARG A 29 18.06 2.37 -47.48
C ARG A 29 16.68 3.00 -47.60
N ASP A 30 16.07 3.33 -46.47
CA ASP A 30 14.73 3.93 -46.43
C ASP A 30 14.74 5.34 -47.06
N GLU A 31 15.82 6.11 -46.85
CA GLU A 31 16.04 7.42 -47.48
C GLU A 31 16.25 7.31 -49.00
N ALA A 32 17.09 6.39 -49.46
CA ALA A 32 17.33 6.12 -50.89
C ALA A 32 16.03 5.68 -51.59
N THR A 33 15.23 4.85 -50.91
CA THR A 33 13.92 4.41 -51.42
C THR A 33 12.93 5.59 -51.53
N ARG A 34 12.91 6.49 -50.54
CA ARG A 34 12.03 7.69 -50.56
C ARG A 34 12.44 8.73 -51.59
N SER A 35 13.74 8.91 -51.79
CA SER A 35 14.31 9.86 -52.76
C SER A 35 14.28 9.35 -54.20
N GLY A 36 13.95 8.07 -54.41
CA GLY A 36 13.89 7.46 -55.74
C GLY A 36 15.24 7.03 -56.30
N ASP A 37 16.30 7.03 -55.47
CA ASP A 37 17.61 6.49 -55.82
C ASP A 37 17.60 4.96 -55.75
N THR A 38 17.19 4.35 -56.87
CA THR A 38 17.05 2.90 -57.01
C THR A 38 18.38 2.16 -56.98
N GLN A 39 19.47 2.81 -57.39
CA GLN A 39 20.79 2.19 -57.43
C GLN A 39 21.34 2.02 -56.01
N THR A 40 21.38 3.11 -55.23
CA THR A 40 21.85 3.07 -53.84
C THR A 40 20.94 2.18 -52.97
N ALA A 41 19.62 2.19 -53.22
CA ALA A 41 18.70 1.30 -52.52
C ALA A 41 18.98 -0.18 -52.81
N SER A 42 19.24 -0.54 -54.07
CA SER A 42 19.58 -1.92 -54.47
C SER A 42 20.89 -2.39 -53.83
N ASP A 43 21.93 -1.55 -53.84
CA ASP A 43 23.23 -1.89 -53.24
C ASP A 43 23.12 -2.14 -51.73
N LEU A 44 22.29 -1.34 -51.04
CA LEU A 44 22.04 -1.50 -49.62
C LEU A 44 21.21 -2.75 -49.30
N ILE A 45 20.19 -3.07 -50.11
CA ILE A 45 19.29 -4.21 -49.91
C ILE A 45 20.00 -5.55 -50.14
N TYR A 46 20.76 -5.67 -51.22
CA TYR A 46 21.28 -6.98 -51.65
C TYR A 46 22.71 -7.27 -51.19
N TYR A 47 23.50 -6.25 -50.83
CA TYR A 47 24.90 -6.43 -50.43
C TYR A 47 25.16 -5.92 -49.01
N ALA A 48 25.08 -4.61 -48.79
CA ALA A 48 25.61 -4.01 -47.56
C ALA A 48 24.87 -4.43 -46.29
N ILE A 49 23.53 -4.51 -46.31
CA ILE A 49 22.73 -4.96 -45.16
C ILE A 49 22.94 -6.45 -44.90
N PRO A 50 22.79 -7.36 -45.88
CA PRO A 50 23.03 -8.80 -45.69
C PRO A 50 24.44 -9.13 -45.18
N ASP A 51 25.47 -8.42 -45.64
CA ASP A 51 26.85 -8.64 -45.19
C ASP A 51 27.04 -8.28 -43.71
N VAL A 52 26.43 -7.18 -43.26
CA VAL A 52 26.48 -6.77 -41.84
C VAL A 52 25.62 -7.70 -40.98
N GLU A 53 24.46 -8.16 -41.47
CA GLU A 53 23.62 -9.15 -40.77
C GLU A 53 24.35 -10.47 -40.57
N LYS A 54 25.00 -11.01 -41.62
CA LYS A 54 25.86 -12.21 -41.50
C LYS A 54 27.00 -11.99 -40.50
N ARG A 55 27.58 -10.80 -40.47
CA ARG A 55 28.66 -10.49 -39.52
C ARG A 55 28.16 -10.47 -38.07
N ILE A 56 26.96 -9.91 -37.83
CA ILE A 56 26.31 -9.94 -36.51
C ILE A 56 26.02 -11.38 -36.10
N GLU A 57 25.46 -12.18 -37.01
CA GLU A 57 25.13 -13.59 -36.75
C GLU A 57 26.38 -14.40 -36.37
N GLN A 58 27.51 -14.18 -37.06
CA GLN A 58 28.79 -14.79 -36.71
C GLN A 58 29.28 -14.38 -35.32
N LEU A 59 29.22 -13.09 -34.99
CA LEU A 59 29.66 -12.56 -33.70
C LEU A 59 28.76 -13.03 -32.55
N GLU A 60 27.45 -13.10 -32.75
CA GLU A 60 26.49 -13.62 -31.77
C GLU A 60 26.66 -15.14 -31.57
N ALA A 61 26.90 -15.90 -32.64
CA ALA A 61 27.19 -17.34 -32.54
C ALA A 61 28.51 -17.62 -31.82
N GLU A 62 29.54 -16.81 -32.06
CA GLU A 62 30.83 -16.89 -31.36
C GLU A 62 30.66 -16.57 -29.86
N ARG A 63 29.90 -15.52 -29.53
CA ARG A 63 29.54 -15.18 -28.15
C ARG A 63 28.80 -16.32 -27.46
N ALA A 64 27.74 -16.84 -28.07
CA ALA A 64 26.93 -17.91 -27.52
C ALA A 64 27.73 -19.20 -27.27
N ARG A 65 28.69 -19.53 -28.14
CA ARG A 65 29.60 -20.66 -27.94
C ARG A 65 30.48 -20.47 -26.70
N VAL A 66 31.07 -19.30 -26.56
CA VAL A 66 31.95 -19.01 -25.41
C VAL A 66 31.15 -18.95 -24.10
N ASP A 67 29.95 -18.38 -24.11
CA ASP A 67 29.06 -18.36 -22.95
C ASP A 67 28.60 -19.78 -22.56
N ALA A 68 28.37 -20.66 -23.54
CA ALA A 68 28.07 -22.08 -23.31
C ALA A 68 29.27 -22.84 -22.72
N GLU A 69 30.49 -22.59 -23.21
CA GLU A 69 31.72 -23.19 -22.65
C GLU A 69 31.99 -22.73 -21.20
N LEU A 70 31.65 -21.48 -20.87
CA LEU A 70 31.79 -20.92 -19.53
C LEU A 70 30.75 -21.46 -18.52
N SER A 71 29.56 -21.83 -18.99
CA SER A 71 28.48 -22.37 -18.13
C SER A 71 28.63 -23.86 -17.79
N ILE A 72 29.52 -24.60 -18.47
CA ILE A 72 29.74 -26.05 -18.26
C ILE A 72 30.75 -26.34 -17.14
N GLN A 73 31.51 -25.35 -16.62
CA GLN A 73 32.44 -25.59 -15.51
C GLN A 73 31.70 -25.84 -14.18
N PRO A 74 31.71 -27.06 -13.61
CA PRO A 74 31.06 -27.37 -12.36
C PRO A 74 32.01 -26.99 -11.22
N GLY A 75 31.83 -25.81 -10.62
CA GLY A 75 32.55 -25.46 -9.38
C GLY A 75 32.76 -23.98 -9.09
N GLY A 76 32.45 -23.06 -10.00
CA GLY A 76 32.49 -21.62 -9.71
C GLY A 76 31.07 -21.11 -9.46
N GLY A 77 30.78 -20.58 -8.27
CA GLY A 77 29.56 -19.81 -8.05
C GLY A 77 29.46 -18.73 -9.13
N GLY A 78 28.49 -18.90 -10.02
CA GLY A 78 28.35 -18.14 -11.24
C GLY A 78 27.90 -16.70 -10.97
N GLU A 79 28.82 -15.85 -10.55
CA GLU A 79 28.75 -14.45 -10.91
C GLU A 79 29.25 -14.34 -12.35
N THR A 80 28.31 -14.16 -13.28
CA THR A 80 28.57 -13.62 -14.60
C THR A 80 29.32 -12.29 -14.43
N LEU A 81 30.62 -12.29 -14.72
CA LEU A 81 31.52 -11.12 -14.57
C LEU A 81 31.06 -9.90 -15.40
N LEU A 82 30.23 -10.15 -16.41
CA LEU A 82 29.45 -9.17 -17.16
C LEU A 82 28.09 -9.78 -17.50
N ALA A 83 27.11 -9.65 -16.60
CA ALA A 83 25.71 -9.87 -16.94
C ALA A 83 25.22 -8.73 -17.85
N ASP A 84 25.61 -8.75 -19.12
CA ASP A 84 25.15 -7.83 -20.17
C ASP A 84 23.66 -8.04 -20.50
N ALA A 85 23.04 -9.08 -19.93
CA ALA A 85 21.60 -9.30 -19.98
C ALA A 85 20.93 -8.71 -18.73
N VAL A 86 19.98 -7.80 -18.96
CA VAL A 86 19.12 -7.27 -17.89
C VAL A 86 18.06 -8.32 -17.55
N GLY A 87 18.23 -8.99 -16.40
CA GLY A 87 17.28 -9.96 -15.89
C GLY A 87 16.22 -9.36 -14.96
N PRO A 88 15.22 -10.16 -14.55
CA PRO A 88 14.19 -9.73 -13.59
C PRO A 88 14.77 -9.27 -12.25
N GLU A 89 15.92 -9.81 -11.82
CA GLU A 89 16.57 -9.42 -10.57
C GLU A 89 17.07 -7.97 -10.61
N GLN A 90 17.79 -7.60 -11.68
CA GLN A 90 18.29 -6.23 -11.86
C GLN A 90 17.14 -5.22 -11.97
N ILE A 91 16.05 -5.58 -12.65
CA ILE A 91 14.85 -4.73 -12.71
C ILE A 91 14.24 -4.53 -11.32
N ASN A 92 14.11 -5.60 -10.53
CA ASN A 92 13.56 -5.50 -9.18
C ASN A 92 14.42 -4.63 -8.26
N GLU A 93 15.75 -4.66 -8.39
CA GLU A 93 16.66 -3.80 -7.62
C GLU A 93 16.46 -2.31 -7.95
N ILE A 94 16.34 -1.98 -9.24
CA ILE A 94 16.08 -0.60 -9.68
C ILE A 94 14.72 -0.13 -9.17
N VAL A 95 13.68 -0.95 -9.34
CA VAL A 95 12.32 -0.64 -8.86
C VAL A 95 12.32 -0.46 -7.34
N ALA A 96 13.02 -1.32 -6.59
CA ALA A 96 13.14 -1.19 -5.14
C ALA A 96 13.81 0.12 -4.73
N ARG A 97 14.89 0.51 -5.42
CA ARG A 97 15.59 1.77 -5.16
C ARG A 97 14.71 2.99 -5.40
N TRP A 98 13.89 2.97 -6.46
CA TRP A 98 13.02 4.09 -6.80
C TRP A 98 11.76 4.18 -5.94
N THR A 99 11.18 3.03 -5.60
CA THR A 99 9.90 2.97 -4.86
C THR A 99 10.08 2.92 -3.35
N GLY A 100 11.30 2.62 -2.87
CA GLY A 100 11.57 2.32 -1.45
C GLY A 100 10.99 0.98 -0.98
N ILE A 101 10.39 0.18 -1.88
CA ILE A 101 9.80 -1.12 -1.54
C ILE A 101 10.91 -2.19 -1.62
N PRO A 102 11.15 -2.99 -0.56
CA PRO A 102 12.22 -3.97 -0.56
C PRO A 102 12.02 -5.06 -1.63
N VAL A 103 13.13 -5.53 -2.22
CA VAL A 103 13.15 -6.56 -3.29
C VAL A 103 12.46 -7.86 -2.86
N THR A 104 12.51 -8.19 -1.57
CA THR A 104 11.79 -9.35 -0.99
C THR A 104 10.29 -9.29 -1.22
N LYS A 105 9.70 -8.09 -1.10
CA LYS A 105 8.28 -7.87 -1.40
C LYS A 105 8.02 -7.97 -2.90
N LEU A 106 8.93 -7.49 -3.76
CA LEU A 106 8.78 -7.55 -5.22
C LEU A 106 8.92 -8.98 -5.79
N ARG A 107 9.69 -9.85 -5.15
CA ARG A 107 9.87 -11.26 -5.56
C ARG A 107 8.65 -12.14 -5.34
N THR A 108 7.73 -11.77 -4.45
CA THR A 108 6.53 -12.57 -4.17
C THR A 108 5.62 -12.58 -5.40
N THR A 109 5.20 -13.76 -5.86
CA THR A 109 4.34 -13.86 -7.04
C THR A 109 2.97 -13.21 -6.76
N GLU A 110 2.38 -12.59 -7.78
CA GLU A 110 1.03 -12.02 -7.67
C GLU A 110 0.01 -13.08 -7.20
N LYS A 111 0.17 -14.32 -7.69
CA LYS A 111 -0.64 -15.47 -7.27
C LYS A 111 -0.60 -15.68 -5.75
N ASP A 112 0.59 -15.73 -5.15
CA ASP A 112 0.72 -15.95 -3.71
C ASP A 112 0.13 -14.79 -2.90
N ARG A 113 0.32 -13.55 -3.37
CA ARG A 113 -0.29 -12.37 -2.75
C ARG A 113 -1.82 -12.42 -2.78
N LEU A 114 -2.42 -12.86 -3.89
CA LEU A 114 -3.87 -13.02 -4.02
C LEU A 114 -4.43 -14.14 -3.15
N LEU A 115 -3.69 -15.25 -2.99
CA LEU A 115 -4.05 -16.34 -2.10
C LEU A 115 -4.00 -15.93 -0.62
N GLN A 116 -3.03 -15.08 -0.25
CA GLN A 116 -2.86 -14.59 1.12
C GLN A 116 -3.57 -13.26 1.41
N MET A 117 -4.31 -12.70 0.44
CA MET A 117 -4.92 -11.37 0.53
C MET A 117 -5.83 -11.21 1.76
N GLU A 118 -6.68 -12.21 2.03
CA GLU A 118 -7.60 -12.18 3.18
C GLU A 118 -6.86 -12.11 4.51
N SER A 119 -5.76 -12.87 4.63
CA SER A 119 -4.91 -12.86 5.82
C SER A 119 -4.28 -11.49 6.03
N HIS A 120 -3.78 -10.87 4.95
CA HIS A 120 -3.16 -9.55 5.02
C HIS A 120 -4.17 -8.45 5.36
N LEU A 121 -5.34 -8.44 4.70
CA LEU A 121 -6.39 -7.46 4.98
C LEU A 121 -6.93 -7.62 6.41
N SER A 122 -7.04 -8.83 6.93
CA SER A 122 -7.53 -9.10 8.29
C SER A 122 -6.59 -8.64 9.41
N LYS A 123 -5.30 -8.38 9.09
CA LYS A 123 -4.36 -7.77 10.07
C LYS A 123 -4.69 -6.29 10.32
N ILE A 124 -5.24 -5.61 9.31
CA ILE A 124 -5.53 -4.19 9.35
C ILE A 124 -7.02 -3.95 9.65
N VAL A 125 -7.89 -4.73 9.01
CA VAL A 125 -9.34 -4.59 9.10
C VAL A 125 -9.88 -5.55 10.16
N VAL A 126 -10.39 -4.98 11.26
CA VAL A 126 -10.94 -5.74 12.39
C VAL A 126 -12.46 -5.86 12.28
N GLY A 127 -12.99 -7.06 12.53
CA GLY A 127 -14.44 -7.34 12.65
C GLY A 127 -15.22 -7.51 11.34
N GLN A 128 -14.56 -7.35 10.18
CA GLN A 128 -15.23 -7.34 8.87
C GLN A 128 -14.83 -8.54 8.00
N LYS A 129 -14.98 -9.76 8.53
CA LYS A 129 -14.55 -10.98 7.84
C LYS A 129 -15.28 -11.22 6.51
N GLU A 130 -16.61 -11.09 6.51
CA GLU A 130 -17.43 -11.27 5.29
C GLU A 130 -17.07 -10.23 4.22
N ALA A 131 -16.85 -8.98 4.63
CA ALA A 131 -16.42 -7.90 3.75
C ALA A 131 -15.07 -8.19 3.10
N VAL A 132 -14.07 -8.55 3.91
CA VAL A 132 -12.72 -8.87 3.44
C VAL A 132 -12.74 -10.06 2.48
N GLN A 133 -13.53 -11.10 2.79
CA GLN A 133 -13.68 -12.27 1.92
C GLN A 133 -14.36 -11.90 0.60
N SER A 134 -15.42 -11.09 0.64
CA SER A 134 -16.14 -10.65 -0.56
C SER A 134 -15.24 -9.85 -1.51
N VAL A 135 -14.50 -8.88 -0.95
CA VAL A 135 -13.53 -8.07 -1.72
C VAL A 135 -12.43 -8.95 -2.32
N SER A 136 -11.86 -9.85 -1.50
CA SER A 136 -10.80 -10.76 -1.95
C SER A 136 -11.27 -11.70 -3.05
N ASN A 137 -12.50 -12.23 -2.96
CA ASN A 137 -13.11 -13.08 -3.99
C ASN A 137 -13.30 -12.33 -5.31
N ALA A 138 -13.84 -11.10 -5.27
CA ALA A 138 -14.05 -10.30 -6.47
C ALA A 138 -12.73 -9.93 -7.16
N ILE A 139 -11.69 -9.56 -6.41
CA ILE A 139 -10.36 -9.28 -6.97
C ILE A 139 -9.73 -10.54 -7.57
N ARG A 140 -9.84 -11.69 -6.90
CA ARG A 140 -9.35 -12.97 -7.43
C ARG A 140 -10.03 -13.35 -8.74
N LEU A 141 -11.35 -13.17 -8.83
CA LEU A 141 -12.13 -13.46 -10.04
C LEU A 141 -11.68 -12.60 -11.25
N GLN A 142 -11.36 -11.32 -10.99
CA GLN A 142 -10.83 -10.43 -12.03
C GLN A 142 -9.44 -10.86 -12.48
N ARG A 143 -8.54 -11.10 -11.52
CA ARG A 143 -7.14 -11.45 -11.80
C ARG A 143 -6.99 -12.84 -12.41
N SER A 144 -7.94 -13.75 -12.18
CA SER A 144 -7.99 -15.04 -12.86
C SER A 144 -8.57 -14.97 -14.28
N GLY A 145 -9.00 -13.79 -14.75
CA GLY A 145 -9.60 -13.62 -16.08
C GLY A 145 -11.00 -14.23 -16.23
N LEU A 146 -11.66 -14.56 -15.12
CA LEU A 146 -13.01 -15.13 -15.11
C LEU A 146 -14.11 -14.05 -15.11
N SER A 147 -13.76 -12.80 -14.85
CA SER A 147 -14.68 -11.66 -14.94
C SER A 147 -14.69 -11.03 -16.34
N ASN A 148 -15.74 -10.26 -16.64
CA ASN A 148 -15.83 -9.49 -17.88
C ASN A 148 -14.71 -8.42 -17.96
N PRO A 149 -13.86 -8.41 -19.00
CA PRO A 149 -12.75 -7.44 -19.14
C PRO A 149 -13.18 -5.97 -19.29
N ASN A 150 -14.44 -5.72 -19.67
CA ASN A 150 -14.96 -4.37 -19.87
C ASN A 150 -15.63 -3.76 -18.63
N SER A 151 -15.68 -4.51 -17.52
CA SER A 151 -16.27 -4.05 -16.26
C SER A 151 -15.21 -4.06 -15.15
N PRO A 152 -14.84 -2.90 -14.58
CA PRO A 152 -13.98 -2.88 -13.40
C PRO A 152 -14.69 -3.49 -12.18
N PRO A 153 -13.98 -4.08 -11.20
CA PRO A 153 -14.58 -4.50 -9.95
C PRO A 153 -15.12 -3.26 -9.23
N SER A 154 -16.41 -3.32 -8.94
CA SER A 154 -17.16 -2.25 -8.31
C SER A 154 -17.69 -2.74 -6.96
N PHE A 155 -17.29 -2.06 -5.91
CA PHE A 155 -17.73 -2.24 -4.55
C PHE A 155 -18.55 -1.03 -4.12
N LEU A 156 -19.64 -1.25 -3.41
CA LEU A 156 -20.37 -0.19 -2.70
C LEU A 156 -20.15 -0.39 -1.21
N PHE A 157 -19.16 0.31 -0.67
CA PHE A 157 -18.96 0.64 0.74
C PHE A 157 -19.92 1.75 1.17
N CYS A 158 -19.70 2.34 2.36
CA CYS A 158 -20.64 3.24 2.99
C CYS A 158 -20.03 4.53 3.70
N GLY A 159 -20.31 5.81 3.32
CA GLY A 159 -19.60 7.08 3.71
C GLY A 159 -19.66 8.34 2.76
N PRO A 160 -19.23 9.57 3.17
CA PRO A 160 -19.49 10.85 2.46
C PRO A 160 -18.58 11.16 1.25
N SER A 161 -19.07 11.99 0.32
CA SER A 161 -18.60 12.10 -1.07
C SER A 161 -18.08 13.49 -1.49
N GLY A 162 -17.28 13.50 -2.57
CA GLY A 162 -16.97 14.66 -3.42
C GLY A 162 -16.80 14.21 -4.88
N THR A 163 -17.15 15.06 -5.85
CA THR A 163 -17.17 14.77 -7.29
C THR A 163 -16.63 15.94 -8.11
N ASP A 164 -16.04 15.65 -9.27
CA ASP A 164 -15.86 16.62 -10.36
C ASP A 164 -16.33 16.06 -11.71
N GLY A 165 -16.50 16.96 -12.69
CA GLY A 165 -17.09 16.68 -13.99
C GLY A 165 -16.47 17.52 -15.09
N GLN A 166 -15.72 16.88 -16.00
CA GLN A 166 -15.36 17.40 -17.32
C GLN A 166 -15.37 16.23 -18.31
N GLY A 167 -16.32 16.23 -19.24
CA GLY A 167 -16.73 15.09 -20.08
C GLY A 167 -15.72 14.58 -21.10
N ARG A 168 -14.52 14.17 -20.67
CA ARG A 168 -13.59 13.34 -21.44
C ARG A 168 -13.92 11.86 -21.18
N ILE A 169 -13.96 11.04 -22.23
CA ILE A 169 -14.11 9.59 -22.06
C ILE A 169 -12.77 9.06 -21.54
N VAL A 170 -12.77 8.60 -20.29
CA VAL A 170 -11.59 8.04 -19.62
C VAL A 170 -11.75 6.53 -19.53
N ASP A 171 -10.68 5.79 -19.85
CA ASP A 171 -10.64 4.35 -19.62
C ASP A 171 -10.40 4.05 -18.14
N ALA A 172 -11.33 3.32 -17.51
CA ALA A 172 -11.28 2.92 -16.11
C ALA A 172 -11.19 1.39 -15.93
N LYS A 173 -10.79 0.63 -16.97
CA LYS A 173 -10.69 -0.84 -16.91
C LYS A 173 -9.76 -1.35 -15.79
N ASN A 174 -8.69 -0.61 -15.50
CA ASN A 174 -7.71 -0.94 -14.46
C ASN A 174 -7.94 -0.16 -13.15
N CYS A 175 -9.18 0.26 -12.89
CA CYS A 175 -9.58 0.90 -11.64
C CYS A 175 -10.36 -0.08 -10.77
N ILE A 176 -10.25 0.06 -9.44
CA ILE A 176 -11.19 -0.55 -8.50
C ILE A 176 -12.10 0.57 -8.00
N VAL A 177 -13.40 0.43 -8.25
CA VAL A 177 -14.38 1.43 -7.83
C VAL A 177 -14.91 1.03 -6.46
N VAL A 178 -14.76 1.92 -5.48
CA VAL A 178 -15.30 1.76 -4.12
C VAL A 178 -16.21 2.94 -3.83
N MET A 179 -17.51 2.71 -3.82
CA MET A 179 -18.54 3.72 -3.57
C MET A 179 -18.92 3.72 -2.10
N THR A 180 -19.41 4.82 -1.52
CA THR A 180 -19.74 4.90 -0.09
C THR A 180 -21.15 5.52 0.12
N SER A 181 -22.16 4.82 0.69
CA SER A 181 -23.45 5.28 1.26
C SER A 181 -23.61 5.23 2.81
N ASN A 182 -24.63 5.70 3.49
CA ASN A 182 -24.87 5.39 4.93
C ASN A 182 -26.28 4.83 5.15
N LEU A 183 -26.92 4.46 4.04
CA LEU A 183 -28.27 3.94 4.01
C LEU A 183 -28.33 2.62 4.76
N GLY A 184 -29.29 2.53 5.68
CA GLY A 184 -29.52 1.35 6.50
C GLY A 184 -28.64 1.23 7.75
N ALA A 185 -27.79 2.23 8.05
CA ALA A 185 -27.03 2.26 9.30
C ALA A 185 -27.94 2.20 10.55
N GLU A 186 -29.14 2.77 10.47
CA GLU A 186 -30.13 2.73 11.57
C GLU A 186 -30.57 1.30 11.93
N PHE A 187 -30.68 0.39 10.96
CA PHE A 187 -31.05 -1.01 11.20
C PHE A 187 -29.90 -1.78 11.84
N LEU A 188 -28.66 -1.43 11.48
CA LEU A 188 -27.45 -2.02 12.06
C LEU A 188 -27.26 -1.62 13.52
N GLN A 189 -27.65 -0.39 13.90
CA GLN A 189 -27.59 0.07 15.29
C GLN A 189 -28.66 -0.58 16.16
N ARG A 190 -29.84 -0.88 15.60
CA ARG A 190 -30.96 -1.49 16.32
C ARG A 190 -30.80 -3.01 16.53
N SER A 191 -30.00 -3.68 15.71
CA SER A 191 -29.73 -5.11 15.87
C SER A 191 -28.77 -5.35 17.05
N THR A 192 -29.36 -5.42 18.24
CA THR A 192 -28.73 -5.67 19.54
C THR A 192 -28.32 -7.15 19.71
N ILE A 193 -27.56 -7.71 18.78
CA ILE A 193 -26.95 -9.03 19.01
C ILE A 193 -25.57 -8.84 19.63
N ALA A 194 -25.35 -9.47 20.78
CA ALA A 194 -24.12 -9.39 21.59
C ALA A 194 -22.82 -9.77 20.84
N ASN A 195 -22.92 -10.36 19.65
CA ASN A 195 -21.80 -10.91 18.88
C ASN A 195 -21.32 -10.02 17.72
N GLY A 196 -21.94 -8.86 17.48
CA GLY A 196 -21.53 -7.90 16.44
C GLY A 196 -21.74 -8.35 14.99
N GLN A 197 -22.20 -9.57 14.75
CA GLN A 197 -22.55 -10.07 13.42
C GLN A 197 -23.97 -9.67 13.01
N ILE A 198 -24.12 -9.30 11.75
CA ILE A 198 -25.41 -8.94 11.15
C ILE A 198 -26.23 -10.20 10.89
N ASP A 199 -27.47 -10.22 11.38
CA ASP A 199 -28.43 -11.27 11.07
C ASP A 199 -29.00 -11.13 9.64
N SER A 200 -29.45 -12.25 9.06
CA SER A 200 -30.05 -12.28 7.71
C SER A 200 -31.24 -11.32 7.59
N THR A 201 -32.07 -11.21 8.64
CA THR A 201 -33.20 -10.27 8.66
C THR A 201 -32.75 -8.81 8.55
N THR A 202 -31.68 -8.44 9.26
CA THR A 202 -31.15 -7.05 9.22
C THR A 202 -30.54 -6.75 7.85
N LYS A 203 -29.87 -7.73 7.25
CA LYS A 203 -29.32 -7.64 5.90
C LYS A 203 -30.43 -7.41 4.86
N GLU A 204 -31.58 -8.09 4.99
CA GLU A 204 -32.73 -7.86 4.11
C GLU A 204 -33.32 -6.47 4.26
N LEU A 205 -33.42 -5.95 5.49
CA LEU A 205 -33.90 -4.57 5.73
C LEU A 205 -33.00 -3.54 5.06
N VAL A 206 -31.67 -3.65 5.24
CA VAL A 206 -30.69 -2.77 4.59
C VAL A 206 -30.79 -2.87 3.06
N MET A 207 -30.89 -4.09 2.54
CA MET A 207 -31.06 -4.31 1.10
C MET A 207 -32.38 -3.75 0.57
N GLY A 208 -33.45 -3.79 1.36
CA GLY A 208 -34.73 -3.14 1.06
C GLY A 208 -34.58 -1.63 0.92
N THR A 209 -33.92 -0.98 1.86
CA THR A 209 -33.62 0.46 1.79
C THR A 209 -32.76 0.81 0.57
N LEU A 210 -31.75 0.00 0.26
CA LEU A 210 -30.91 0.20 -0.93
C LEU A 210 -31.70 0.07 -2.23
N ARG A 211 -32.62 -0.90 -2.34
CA ARG A 211 -33.50 -1.09 -3.50
C ARG A 211 -34.54 0.03 -3.65
N ASN A 212 -34.91 0.68 -2.55
CA ASN A 212 -35.81 1.84 -2.59
C ASN A 212 -35.09 3.11 -3.04
N TYR A 213 -33.80 3.25 -2.73
CA TYR A 213 -33.00 4.43 -3.08
C TYR A 213 -32.35 4.31 -4.47
N PHE A 214 -31.76 3.16 -4.77
CA PHE A 214 -31.06 2.91 -6.04
C PHE A 214 -31.90 2.05 -6.98
N LEU A 215 -31.85 2.39 -8.27
CA LEU A 215 -32.48 1.59 -9.32
C LEU A 215 -31.87 0.17 -9.37
N PRO A 216 -32.69 -0.88 -9.60
CA PRO A 216 -32.18 -2.25 -9.72
C PRO A 216 -31.10 -2.42 -10.80
N GLU A 217 -31.19 -1.65 -11.88
CA GLU A 217 -30.17 -1.63 -12.94
C GLU A 217 -28.80 -1.23 -12.42
N PHE A 218 -28.73 -0.23 -11.54
CA PHE A 218 -27.48 0.21 -10.93
C PHE A 218 -26.92 -0.84 -9.97
N LEU A 219 -27.77 -1.41 -9.10
CA LEU A 219 -27.37 -2.44 -8.14
C LEU A 219 -26.81 -3.68 -8.84
N ASN A 220 -27.39 -4.08 -9.98
CA ASN A 220 -26.92 -5.21 -10.77
C ASN A 220 -25.60 -4.94 -11.52
N ARG A 221 -25.11 -3.69 -11.58
CA ARG A 221 -23.78 -3.34 -12.12
C ARG A 221 -22.69 -3.37 -11.05
N ILE A 222 -23.07 -3.51 -9.79
CA ILE A 222 -22.13 -3.61 -8.67
C ILE A 222 -21.71 -5.07 -8.53
N SER A 223 -20.39 -5.31 -8.48
CA SER A 223 -19.84 -6.67 -8.39
C SER A 223 -20.20 -7.34 -7.06
N SER A 224 -20.14 -6.57 -5.97
CA SER A 224 -20.60 -7.01 -4.66
C SER A 224 -21.05 -5.85 -3.79
N ILE A 225 -22.19 -6.01 -3.14
CA ILE A 225 -22.69 -5.11 -2.09
C ILE A 225 -22.25 -5.71 -0.76
N VAL A 226 -21.46 -4.95 -0.01
CA VAL A 226 -20.86 -5.40 1.24
C VAL A 226 -21.45 -4.60 2.39
N ILE A 227 -22.02 -5.30 3.37
CA ILE A 227 -22.59 -4.68 4.56
C ILE A 227 -21.61 -4.85 5.71
N PHE A 228 -21.30 -3.75 6.40
CA PHE A 228 -20.33 -3.72 7.50
C PHE A 228 -20.98 -4.03 8.83
N ASN A 229 -20.37 -4.95 9.57
CA ASN A 229 -20.75 -5.32 10.93
C ASN A 229 -20.50 -4.18 11.91
N THR A 230 -21.27 -4.15 13.00
CA THR A 230 -20.96 -3.29 14.14
C THR A 230 -19.75 -3.85 14.90
N LEU A 231 -18.93 -2.96 15.47
CA LEU A 231 -17.73 -3.37 16.19
C LEU A 231 -18.07 -3.78 17.62
N THR A 232 -17.69 -4.99 18.00
CA THR A 232 -17.78 -5.47 19.40
C THR A 232 -16.72 -4.80 20.28
N ARG A 233 -16.91 -4.79 21.60
CA ARG A 233 -15.90 -4.29 22.56
C ARG A 233 -14.53 -4.94 22.37
N ARG A 234 -14.51 -6.25 22.09
CA ARG A 234 -13.27 -7.00 21.84
C ARG A 234 -12.57 -6.55 20.55
N GLU A 235 -13.34 -6.23 19.51
CA GLU A 235 -12.80 -5.70 18.26
C GLU A 235 -12.32 -4.26 18.40
N ILE A 236 -13.04 -3.44 19.15
CA ILE A 236 -12.59 -2.08 19.52
C ILE A 236 -11.27 -2.14 20.27
N ARG A 237 -11.13 -3.05 21.26
CA ARG A 237 -9.86 -3.23 21.99
C ARG A 237 -8.70 -3.56 21.04
N LYS A 238 -8.92 -4.46 20.08
CA LYS A 238 -7.91 -4.76 19.03
C LYS A 238 -7.56 -3.55 18.17
N ILE A 239 -8.53 -2.68 17.87
CA ILE A 239 -8.27 -1.45 17.13
C ILE A 239 -7.40 -0.51 17.97
N VAL A 240 -7.64 -0.40 19.28
CA VAL A 240 -6.77 0.35 20.20
C VAL A 240 -5.36 -0.22 20.17
N ASP A 241 -5.20 -1.54 20.27
CA ASP A 241 -3.89 -2.20 20.20
C ASP A 241 -3.15 -1.88 18.89
N LEU A 242 -3.83 -2.00 17.74
CA LEU A 242 -3.25 -1.68 16.43
C LEU A 242 -2.80 -0.22 16.33
N ARG A 243 -3.54 0.72 16.93
CA ARG A 243 -3.16 2.14 16.96
C ARG A 243 -1.96 2.40 17.85
N LEU A 244 -1.90 1.75 19.01
CA LEU A 244 -0.73 1.82 19.89
C LEU A 244 0.51 1.22 19.20
N GLU A 245 0.35 0.11 18.47
CA GLU A 245 1.44 -0.49 17.68
C GLU A 245 1.91 0.43 16.54
N GLU A 246 0.99 1.11 15.85
CA GLU A 246 1.34 2.10 14.83
C GLU A 246 2.16 3.27 15.43
N ILE A 247 1.78 3.73 16.62
CA ILE A 247 2.52 4.74 17.36
C ILE A 247 3.91 4.21 17.77
N GLN A 248 3.98 2.98 18.28
CA GLN A 248 5.24 2.35 18.67
C GLN A 248 6.21 2.26 17.48
N GLN A 249 5.73 1.86 16.29
CA GLN A 249 6.55 1.83 15.07
C GLN A 249 7.05 3.22 14.68
N ARG A 250 6.25 4.27 14.88
CA ARG A 250 6.69 5.66 14.62
C ARG A 250 7.75 6.13 15.62
N LEU A 251 7.69 5.70 16.87
CA LEU A 251 8.73 6.00 17.86
C LEU A 251 10.06 5.34 17.46
N GLU A 252 10.01 4.05 17.08
CA GLU A 252 11.18 3.29 16.63
C GLU A 252 11.82 3.90 15.37
N GLN A 253 11.01 4.42 14.43
CA GLN A 253 11.49 5.09 13.22
C GLN A 253 12.18 6.44 13.49
N ASN A 254 11.88 7.09 14.61
CA ASN A 254 12.47 8.37 15.01
C ASN A 254 13.62 8.19 16.01
N ASP A 255 14.28 7.03 16.01
CA ASP A 255 15.40 6.66 16.89
C ASP A 255 15.08 6.77 18.39
N ARG A 256 13.80 6.70 18.77
CA ARG A 256 13.36 6.65 20.17
C ARG A 256 13.06 5.22 20.59
N SER A 257 13.74 4.74 21.62
CA SER A 257 13.58 3.39 22.16
C SER A 257 12.61 3.32 23.34
N VAL A 258 11.63 4.23 23.42
CA VAL A 258 10.59 4.19 24.44
C VAL A 258 9.53 3.16 24.07
N THR A 259 9.22 2.25 25.00
CA THR A 259 8.18 1.22 24.81
C THR A 259 6.89 1.62 25.49
N ILE A 260 5.77 1.66 24.78
CA ILE A 260 4.46 1.99 25.37
C ILE A 260 3.78 0.73 25.90
N GLU A 261 3.55 0.67 27.21
CA GLU A 261 2.73 -0.36 27.85
C GLU A 261 1.44 0.26 28.38
N CYS A 262 0.30 -0.23 27.91
CA CYS A 262 -1.02 0.25 28.30
C CYS A 262 -1.80 -0.85 29.02
N THR A 263 -2.37 -0.54 30.19
CA THR A 263 -3.16 -1.50 30.97
C THR A 263 -4.49 -1.81 30.29
N ASP A 264 -5.08 -2.98 30.58
CA ASP A 264 -6.37 -3.39 30.00
C ASP A 264 -7.50 -2.40 30.35
N GLU A 265 -7.46 -1.82 31.54
CA GLU A 265 -8.43 -0.80 31.98
C GLU A 265 -8.31 0.49 31.16
N ALA A 266 -7.09 0.94 30.86
CA ALA A 266 -6.85 2.11 30.01
C ALA A 266 -7.29 1.84 28.55
N LYS A 267 -7.03 0.63 28.04
CA LYS A 267 -7.51 0.22 26.71
C LYS A 267 -9.04 0.18 26.63
N ASP A 268 -9.70 -0.31 27.68
CA ASP A 268 -11.15 -0.34 27.73
C ASP A 268 -11.76 1.07 27.80
N TYR A 269 -11.15 1.97 28.57
CA TYR A 269 -11.57 3.37 28.60
C TYR A 269 -11.38 4.04 27.23
N LEU A 270 -10.20 3.91 26.61
CA LEU A 270 -9.93 4.42 25.27
C LEU A 270 -10.93 3.88 24.24
N GLY A 271 -11.25 2.59 24.32
CA GLY A 271 -12.24 1.96 23.46
C GLY A 271 -13.65 2.51 23.65
N ASN A 272 -14.10 2.68 24.90
CA ASN A 272 -15.44 3.18 25.20
C ASN A 272 -15.60 4.66 24.89
N ALA A 273 -14.60 5.50 25.20
CA ALA A 273 -14.64 6.94 24.95
C ALA A 273 -14.33 7.29 23.48
N GLY A 274 -13.49 6.49 22.82
CA GLY A 274 -13.09 6.69 21.42
C GLY A 274 -14.03 6.08 20.38
N TYR A 275 -15.03 5.30 20.81
CA TYR A 275 -16.06 4.72 19.94
C TYR A 275 -17.39 5.43 20.08
N SER A 276 -17.93 5.91 18.96
CA SER A 276 -19.30 6.42 18.87
C SER A 276 -20.11 5.60 17.87
N PRO A 277 -21.38 5.27 18.15
CA PRO A 277 -22.25 4.59 17.17
C PRO A 277 -22.43 5.34 15.85
N LEU A 278 -22.25 6.67 15.84
CA LEU A 278 -22.37 7.51 14.65
C LEU A 278 -21.04 7.64 13.89
N TYR A 279 -19.93 7.79 14.62
CA TYR A 279 -18.62 8.11 14.03
C TYR A 279 -17.63 6.93 14.05
N GLY A 280 -18.03 5.78 14.59
CA GLY A 280 -17.20 4.60 14.78
C GLY A 280 -15.95 4.90 15.62
N ALA A 281 -14.82 4.30 15.23
CA ALA A 281 -13.52 4.49 15.87
C ALA A 281 -12.73 5.70 15.33
N ARG A 282 -13.36 6.62 14.58
CA ARG A 282 -12.69 7.83 14.05
C ARG A 282 -12.16 8.74 15.16
N PRO A 283 -12.91 9.01 16.25
CA PRO A 283 -12.44 9.87 17.35
C PRO A 283 -11.24 9.28 18.10
N LEU A 284 -11.06 7.95 18.05
CA LEU A 284 -10.05 7.23 18.82
C LEU A 284 -8.63 7.75 18.59
N SER A 285 -8.27 8.10 17.36
CA SER A 285 -6.91 8.59 17.07
C SER A 285 -6.63 9.92 17.78
N ARG A 286 -7.59 10.85 17.73
CA ARG A 286 -7.51 12.14 18.42
C ARG A 286 -7.51 11.96 19.95
N LEU A 287 -8.29 11.00 20.46
CA LEU A 287 -8.34 10.70 21.89
C LEU A 287 -6.99 10.17 22.40
N ILE A 288 -6.39 9.21 21.68
CA ILE A 288 -5.06 8.68 22.03
C ILE A 288 -4.01 9.79 21.98
N GLU A 289 -4.08 10.67 20.97
CA GLU A 289 -3.18 11.81 20.86
C GLU A 289 -3.29 12.75 22.06
N LYS A 290 -4.51 13.19 22.39
CA LYS A 290 -4.79 14.12 23.49
C LYS A 290 -4.42 13.54 24.86
N GLU A 291 -4.84 12.32 25.16
CA GLU A 291 -4.74 11.75 26.51
C GLU A 291 -3.44 11.00 26.76
N VAL A 292 -2.84 10.39 25.73
CA VAL A 292 -1.63 9.55 25.86
C VAL A 292 -0.41 10.26 25.30
N LEU A 293 -0.43 10.65 24.02
CA LEU A 293 0.77 11.15 23.34
C LEU A 293 1.26 12.49 23.88
N ASN A 294 0.34 13.44 24.10
CA ASN A 294 0.71 14.76 24.62
C ASN A 294 1.37 14.65 26.01
N ARG A 295 0.80 13.81 26.90
CA ARG A 295 1.36 13.58 28.24
C ARG A 295 2.71 12.86 28.19
N LEU A 296 2.82 11.84 27.34
CA LEU A 296 4.07 11.13 27.11
C LEU A 296 5.16 12.06 26.57
N ALA A 297 4.84 12.96 25.63
CA ALA A 297 5.78 13.91 25.07
C ALA A 297 6.35 14.83 26.16
N VAL A 298 5.51 15.37 27.03
CA VAL A 298 5.94 16.20 28.17
C VAL A 298 6.87 15.43 29.11
N LEU A 299 6.54 14.18 29.46
CA LEU A 299 7.38 13.36 30.36
C LEU A 299 8.74 13.02 29.76
N ILE A 300 8.81 12.78 28.45
CA ILE A 300 10.08 12.56 27.76
C ILE A 300 10.91 13.85 27.75
N LEU A 301 10.30 15.01 27.47
CA LEU A 301 11.00 16.30 27.48
C LEU A 301 11.51 16.68 28.88
N LYS A 302 10.74 16.35 29.92
CA LYS A 302 11.14 16.52 31.33
C LYS A 302 12.19 15.49 31.80
N GLY A 303 12.57 14.53 30.96
CA GLY A 303 13.52 13.47 31.31
C GLY A 303 12.99 12.44 32.32
N ALA A 304 11.69 12.46 32.60
CA ALA A 304 11.02 11.54 33.53
C ALA A 304 10.84 10.14 32.93
N ILE A 305 10.86 10.03 31.59
CA ILE A 305 10.93 8.78 30.83
C ILE A 305 12.10 8.91 29.86
N LYS A 306 13.09 8.03 30.00
CA LYS A 306 14.31 8.05 29.16
C LYS A 306 14.18 7.06 28.00
N ASP A 307 15.02 7.26 26.98
CA ASP A 307 15.13 6.31 25.88
C ASP A 307 15.56 4.93 26.40
N GLY A 308 14.89 3.88 25.92
CA GLY A 308 15.10 2.50 26.34
C GLY A 308 14.16 2.06 27.47
N GLU A 309 13.37 2.97 28.02
CA GLU A 309 12.44 2.68 29.11
C GLU A 309 11.01 2.46 28.65
N THR A 310 10.22 1.87 29.54
CA THR A 310 8.80 1.63 29.32
C THR A 310 7.97 2.78 29.86
N ALA A 311 7.14 3.38 29.01
CA ALA A 311 6.09 4.32 29.42
C ALA A 311 4.84 3.54 29.81
N ARG A 312 4.47 3.58 31.10
CA ARG A 312 3.28 2.89 31.62
C ARG A 312 2.06 3.81 31.58
N VAL A 313 1.07 3.44 30.77
CA VAL A 313 -0.22 4.11 30.64
C VAL A 313 -1.24 3.36 31.49
N VAL A 314 -1.75 4.04 32.53
CA VAL A 314 -2.66 3.48 33.54
C VAL A 314 -3.94 4.31 33.65
N MET A 315 -4.95 3.75 34.30
CA MET A 315 -6.14 4.50 34.71
C MET A 315 -6.00 4.89 36.18
N GLU A 316 -6.02 6.18 36.47
CA GLU A 316 -6.04 6.72 37.84
C GLU A 316 -7.21 7.69 37.99
N TYR A 317 -8.01 7.51 39.05
CA TYR A 317 -9.17 8.36 39.36
C TYR A 317 -10.15 8.56 38.18
N GLY A 318 -10.27 7.56 37.29
CA GLY A 318 -11.15 7.62 36.13
C GLY A 318 -10.61 8.41 34.94
N ARG A 319 -9.34 8.81 34.96
CA ARG A 319 -8.62 9.45 33.85
C ARG A 319 -7.42 8.61 33.44
N ILE A 320 -7.03 8.71 32.17
CA ILE A 320 -5.78 8.11 31.70
C ILE A 320 -4.62 8.93 32.26
N THR A 321 -3.60 8.26 32.77
CA THR A 321 -2.36 8.88 33.24
C THR A 321 -1.16 8.08 32.71
N VAL A 322 -0.12 8.78 32.28
CA VAL A 322 1.19 8.19 31.95
C VAL A 322 2.07 8.36 33.17
N LEU A 323 2.57 7.26 33.73
CA LEU A 323 3.40 7.30 34.94
C LEU A 323 4.84 7.72 34.60
N PRO A 324 5.46 8.63 35.37
CA PRO A 324 6.88 8.91 35.28
C PRO A 324 7.71 7.73 35.84
N ASN A 325 8.86 7.43 35.23
CA ASN A 325 9.78 6.40 35.73
C ASN A 325 10.80 6.98 36.71
N HIS A 326 11.16 8.25 36.54
CA HIS A 326 12.06 9.00 37.41
C HIS A 326 11.33 10.17 38.03
N GLY A 327 11.70 10.51 39.26
CA GLY A 327 11.30 11.79 39.86
C GLY A 327 11.84 12.91 38.98
N THR A 328 11.00 13.88 38.67
CA THR A 328 11.43 15.12 38.02
C THR A 328 12.33 15.87 39.00
N GLU A 329 13.65 15.83 38.80
CA GLU A 329 14.56 16.79 39.41
C GLU A 329 14.34 18.15 38.73
N SER A 330 13.29 18.84 39.14
CA SER A 330 13.12 20.29 39.00
C SER A 330 12.18 20.73 40.11
N GLU A 331 12.63 21.72 40.87
CA GLU A 331 11.88 22.46 41.89
C GLU A 331 10.76 23.31 41.26
N ASP A 332 9.92 22.71 40.42
CA ASP A 332 8.73 23.35 39.86
C ASP A 332 7.50 22.50 40.22
N GLU A 333 7.20 22.47 41.53
CA GLU A 333 5.88 22.11 42.06
C GLU A 333 4.84 23.24 41.87
N GLU A 334 5.16 24.30 41.12
CA GLU A 334 4.21 25.33 40.71
C GLU A 334 4.17 25.42 39.17
N MET A 335 2.97 25.43 38.60
CA MET A 335 2.64 25.55 37.15
C MET A 335 2.40 24.26 36.35
N VAL A 336 1.62 23.33 36.90
CA VAL A 336 0.54 22.68 36.12
C VAL A 336 -0.72 22.62 37.00
N GLY A 337 -1.09 23.75 37.60
CA GLY A 337 -2.44 23.97 38.11
C GLY A 337 -3.28 24.53 36.97
N ASP A 338 -4.44 23.91 36.72
CA ASP A 338 -5.64 24.31 35.94
C ASP A 338 -5.56 25.22 34.68
N ASP A 339 -4.57 26.09 34.53
CA ASP A 339 -4.63 27.23 33.61
C ASP A 339 -4.34 26.86 32.14
N ALA A 340 -3.63 25.75 31.86
CA ALA A 340 -3.36 25.31 30.48
C ALA A 340 -4.56 24.60 29.80
N LEU A 341 -5.61 24.29 30.56
CA LEU A 341 -6.85 23.73 30.01
C LEU A 341 -7.91 24.81 29.77
N GLU A 342 -7.91 25.91 30.52
CA GLU A 342 -8.83 27.03 30.31
C GLU A 342 -8.52 27.81 29.01
N GLU A 343 -7.25 27.99 28.63
CA GLU A 343 -6.89 28.65 27.35
C GLU A 343 -7.28 27.83 26.10
N MET A 344 -7.54 26.52 26.23
CA MET A 344 -8.05 25.69 25.12
C MET A 344 -9.58 25.60 25.07
N GLU A 345 -10.28 25.97 26.15
CA GLU A 345 -11.74 26.09 26.15
C GLU A 345 -12.20 27.47 25.63
N GLU A 346 -11.37 28.52 25.76
CA GLU A 346 -11.70 29.85 25.21
C GLU A 346 -11.57 29.94 23.67
N ASP A 347 -10.73 29.12 23.03
CA ASP A 347 -10.61 29.07 21.55
C ASP A 347 -11.71 28.22 20.88
N LEU A 348 -12.68 27.72 21.66
CA LEU A 348 -13.89 27.06 21.18
C LEU A 348 -15.14 27.97 21.28
N GLY A 349 -14.96 29.23 21.66
CA GLY A 349 -15.99 30.26 21.62
C GLY A 349 -16.03 30.98 20.28
N GLU A 350 -17.15 30.81 19.56
CA GLU A 350 -17.54 31.53 18.34
C GLU A 350 -16.76 31.21 17.05
N ASP A 351 -17.10 30.09 16.42
CA ASP A 351 -17.23 30.08 14.96
C ASP A 351 -18.53 29.32 14.60
N ASP A 352 -19.62 30.08 14.56
CA ASP A 352 -20.84 29.75 13.84
C ASP A 352 -20.48 29.55 12.36
N LEU A 353 -20.32 28.30 11.94
CA LEU A 353 -20.19 27.93 10.53
C LEU A 353 -21.26 26.89 10.15
N TYR A 354 -22.49 27.39 10.14
CA TYR A 354 -23.58 26.88 9.31
C TYR A 354 -24.32 28.05 8.63
N GLU A 355 -23.85 28.43 7.44
CA GLU A 355 -24.71 28.68 6.27
C GLU A 355 -24.14 27.94 5.06
#